data_AF-A0A924PNM2-F1
#
_entry.id   AF-A0A924PNM2-F1
#
_cell.length_a   1.000
_cell.length_b   1.000
_cell.length_c   1.000
_cell.angle_alpha   90.00
_cell.angle_beta   90.00
_cell.angle_gamma   90.00
#
_symmetry.space_group_name_H-M   'P 1'
#
loop_
_entity.id
_entity.type
_entity.pdbx_description
1 polymer ?
#
loop_
_entity_poly.entity_id
_entity_poly.type
_entity_poly.pdbx_seq_one_letter_code
_entity_poly.pdbx_strand_id
1 'polypeptide(L)'
;MDQARVTSGYDVEVAMGERYLQYLLLTAVETGLIRTGETFTPSGGGDPIQVQVLIPPALDRAYVVDANVPQPLEAAGDEAFAVQILPTHPMGADLQVSVWLNLARGMQSGIAFIDLYIGISLNTTPDTDGTGLGAMKLKLELLEIGGPIVTLAAGNGLPQAELLARLQPMINQDISMTNLGSGGRIGEIHMKKLAGNVEREAALGLYINLVLRAGPQEDNVLGPRGDLTLAQNILEPRADITVATRASIYGDFAHDAYHRMARRSGSGYHHPVMKKEEKLFDVVEIDARSVLTDNQLKVSVEGEYEINNLPDPNFTVHIYIYEALDAEGIMSWTSGADVQASILADILLGVIALATVPLLGPYSVLVFAALEAGKYITQKAIAEWVVEEKTDKKVDAALLDVVPNQFTIVRRRWDPFFTASHQIGLRPGATLVSPQGLALWGTAALARATEPAESVVIREAVRDTEGNATHLIYRVEGLENREYLDASAPGMHRGPFTQPNVDTEPQLFQLEVGDAIARIEARELDGGETYEVQAVEFQGGKVVNLLVISSHEIEAQRNRLVGEVAATAEAAAQAQDSIIRTEVRDEFDEQGIIPTDEQVEAEVAAR
;
A
#
# COMPACT_ATOMS: atom_id res chain seq x y z
N MET A 1 -4.98 20.45 -17.09
CA MET A 1 -3.84 19.61 -17.45
C MET A 1 -3.68 19.51 -18.95
N ASP A 2 -2.45 19.73 -19.42
CA ASP A 2 -2.04 19.65 -20.83
C ASP A 2 -1.36 18.29 -21.12
N GLN A 3 -2.15 17.29 -21.54
CA GLN A 3 -1.64 15.93 -21.79
C GLN A 3 -0.62 15.85 -22.93
N ALA A 4 -0.46 16.89 -23.77
CA ALA A 4 0.60 16.94 -24.78
C ALA A 4 2.02 17.03 -24.17
N ARG A 5 2.13 17.23 -22.86
CA ARG A 5 3.39 17.19 -22.09
C ARG A 5 3.80 15.80 -21.61
N VAL A 6 2.89 14.81 -21.66
CA VAL A 6 3.16 13.41 -21.29
C VAL A 6 3.91 12.73 -22.44
N THR A 7 5.16 13.15 -22.63
CA THR A 7 6.00 12.75 -23.77
C THR A 7 7.09 11.76 -23.40
N SER A 8 7.23 11.39 -22.12
CA SER A 8 8.25 10.44 -21.71
C SER A 8 7.96 9.03 -22.24
N GLY A 9 6.69 8.66 -22.41
CA GLY A 9 6.28 7.33 -22.88
C GLY A 9 6.30 6.23 -21.81
N TYR A 10 6.56 6.57 -20.55
CA TYR A 10 6.28 5.71 -19.39
C TYR A 10 4.77 5.57 -19.20
N ASP A 11 4.33 4.51 -18.51
CA ASP A 11 2.90 4.25 -18.28
C ASP A 11 2.25 5.34 -17.43
N VAL A 12 2.94 5.75 -16.35
CA VAL A 12 2.54 6.82 -15.43
C VAL A 12 3.70 7.79 -15.23
N GLU A 13 3.40 9.08 -15.38
CA GLU A 13 4.24 10.21 -14.98
C GLU A 13 3.63 10.87 -13.74
N VAL A 14 4.42 11.07 -12.69
CA VAL A 14 4.03 11.80 -11.47
C VAL A 14 4.98 12.99 -11.30
N ALA A 15 4.47 14.20 -11.20
CA ALA A 15 5.25 15.38 -10.84
C ALA A 15 4.84 15.86 -9.44
N MET A 16 5.80 15.89 -8.51
CA MET A 16 5.63 16.37 -7.13
C MET A 16 6.31 17.73 -6.97
N GLY A 17 5.53 18.75 -6.61
CA GLY A 17 6.02 20.09 -6.29
C GLY A 17 6.62 20.20 -4.90
N GLU A 18 7.16 21.39 -4.60
CA GLU A 18 7.86 21.69 -3.34
C GLU A 18 7.00 21.43 -2.10
N ARG A 19 5.71 21.81 -2.14
CA ARG A 19 4.76 21.58 -1.04
C ARG A 19 4.42 20.09 -0.81
N TYR A 20 4.36 19.26 -1.86
CA TYR A 20 4.17 17.81 -1.68
C TYR A 20 5.37 17.19 -0.96
N LEU A 21 6.59 17.59 -1.35
CA LEU A 21 7.83 17.13 -0.69
C LEU A 21 7.97 17.68 0.74
N GLN A 22 7.48 18.89 1.01
CA GLN A 22 7.34 19.41 2.38
C GLN A 22 6.43 18.51 3.21
N TYR A 23 5.25 18.14 2.71
CA TYR A 23 4.29 17.28 3.41
C TYR A 23 4.83 15.84 3.60
N LEU A 24 5.64 15.34 2.66
CA LEU A 24 6.35 14.07 2.79
C LEU A 24 7.27 14.04 4.02
N LEU A 25 8.11 15.07 4.15
CA LEU A 25 9.05 15.18 5.27
C LEU A 25 8.32 15.50 6.59
N LEU A 26 7.28 16.34 6.56
CA LEU A 26 6.45 16.62 7.73
C LEU A 26 5.69 15.39 8.23
N THR A 27 5.31 14.46 7.35
CA THR A 27 4.70 13.18 7.78
C THR A 27 5.68 12.36 8.64
N ALA A 28 6.97 12.35 8.30
CA ALA A 28 8.00 11.73 9.12
C ALA A 28 8.21 12.47 10.46
N VAL A 29 8.00 13.79 10.52
CA VAL A 29 8.02 14.58 11.76
C VAL A 29 6.80 14.27 12.65
N GLU A 30 5.59 14.31 12.09
CA GLU A 30 4.33 14.04 12.82
C GLU A 30 4.28 12.62 13.39
N THR A 31 4.90 11.64 12.74
CA THR A 31 4.97 10.24 13.19
C THR A 31 6.12 9.95 14.16
N GLY A 32 6.94 10.95 14.48
CA GLY A 32 8.10 10.83 15.36
C GLY A 32 9.27 10.05 14.77
N LEU A 33 9.26 9.81 13.45
CA LEU A 33 10.37 9.19 12.70
C LEU A 33 11.54 10.18 12.55
N ILE A 34 11.24 11.48 12.42
CA ILE A 34 12.18 12.58 12.62
C ILE A 34 11.84 13.25 13.95
N ARG A 35 12.82 13.36 14.86
CA ARG A 35 12.61 13.97 16.18
C ARG A 35 12.38 15.47 16.08
N THR A 36 11.31 15.95 16.70
CA THR A 36 10.96 17.37 16.81
C THR A 36 11.75 18.13 17.86
N GLY A 37 12.45 17.46 18.79
CA GLY A 37 13.25 18.15 19.78
C GLY A 37 14.33 17.27 20.41
N GLU A 38 15.44 17.91 20.78
CA GLU A 38 16.62 17.24 21.34
C GLU A 38 17.30 18.19 22.35
N THR A 39 17.97 17.64 23.37
CA THR A 39 18.65 18.44 24.41
C THR A 39 20.16 18.22 24.34
N PHE A 40 20.91 19.27 24.00
CA PHE A 40 22.36 19.23 23.89
C PHE A 40 23.01 19.75 25.16
N THR A 41 23.83 18.93 25.81
CA THR A 41 24.69 19.36 26.92
C THR A 41 26.07 19.76 26.36
N PRO A 42 26.53 21.01 26.53
CA PRO A 42 27.84 21.43 26.05
C PRO A 42 28.98 20.61 26.68
N SER A 43 29.97 20.20 25.88
CA SER A 43 31.11 19.37 26.30
C SER A 43 32.02 20.03 27.35
N GLY A 44 32.01 21.36 27.44
CA GLY A 44 32.70 22.14 28.48
C GLY A 44 31.89 22.36 29.76
N GLY A 45 30.66 21.82 29.85
CA GLY A 45 29.71 22.10 30.93
C GLY A 45 28.90 23.39 30.74
N GLY A 46 27.83 23.53 31.52
CA GLY A 46 26.90 24.66 31.49
C GLY A 46 25.46 24.24 31.19
N ASP A 47 24.54 25.21 31.20
CA ASP A 47 23.11 24.95 31.00
C ASP A 47 22.85 24.24 29.66
N PRO A 48 22.03 23.15 29.64
CA PRO A 48 21.64 22.46 28.43
C PRO A 48 20.92 23.39 27.45
N ILE A 49 21.13 23.13 26.16
CA ILE A 49 20.44 23.80 25.06
C ILE A 49 19.34 22.86 24.57
N GLN A 50 18.09 23.25 24.78
CA GLN A 50 16.94 22.59 24.17
C GLN A 50 16.76 23.15 22.76
N VAL A 51 16.66 22.25 21.78
CA VAL A 51 16.36 22.57 20.39
C VAL A 51 15.00 21.96 20.07
N GLN A 52 14.10 22.75 19.49
CA GLN A 52 12.80 22.29 19.03
C GLN A 52 12.57 22.77 17.59
N VAL A 53 12.12 21.86 16.73
CA VAL A 53 11.70 22.14 15.35
C VAL A 53 10.41 22.93 15.38
N LEU A 54 10.37 24.00 14.58
CA LEU A 54 9.15 24.76 14.30
C LEU A 54 8.48 24.21 13.04
N ILE A 55 7.16 24.08 13.10
CA ILE A 55 6.30 23.68 11.97
C ILE A 55 5.55 24.90 11.40
N PRO A 56 5.06 24.86 10.14
CA PRO A 56 4.09 25.82 9.65
C PRO A 56 2.87 25.94 10.59
N PRO A 57 2.31 27.13 10.82
CA PRO A 57 1.09 27.30 11.63
C PRO A 57 -0.15 26.72 10.95
N ALA A 58 -0.18 26.66 9.61
CA ALA A 58 -1.30 26.16 8.83
C ALA A 58 -1.02 24.78 8.19
N LEU A 59 -0.68 23.78 9.02
CA LEU A 59 -0.59 22.39 8.54
C LEU A 59 -1.97 21.82 8.22
N ASP A 60 -2.16 21.46 6.96
CA ASP A 60 -3.39 20.88 6.46
C ASP A 60 -3.44 19.37 6.77
N ARG A 61 -4.16 19.03 7.84
CA ARG A 61 -4.36 17.66 8.31
C ARG A 61 -5.81 17.24 8.04
N ALA A 62 -5.97 16.08 7.40
CA ALA A 62 -7.23 15.34 7.27
C ALA A 62 -7.45 14.37 8.46
N TYR A 63 -6.92 14.71 9.63
CA TYR A 63 -7.13 13.96 10.87
C TYR A 63 -6.97 14.87 12.09
N VAL A 64 -7.62 14.47 13.19
CA VAL A 64 -7.45 15.13 14.49
C VAL A 64 -6.18 14.63 15.18
N VAL A 65 -5.41 15.59 15.69
CA VAL A 65 -4.17 15.39 16.46
C VAL A 65 -4.49 15.11 17.93
N ASP A 66 -3.77 14.20 18.59
CA ASP A 66 -3.96 13.92 20.02
C ASP A 66 -3.49 15.11 20.87
N ALA A 67 -4.45 15.83 21.46
CA ALA A 67 -4.21 16.99 22.31
C ALA A 67 -3.43 16.68 23.61
N ASN A 68 -3.29 15.40 23.98
CA ASN A 68 -2.55 14.97 25.17
C ASN A 68 -1.05 14.73 24.89
N VAL A 69 -0.64 14.76 23.62
CA VAL A 69 0.74 14.57 23.17
C VAL A 69 1.45 15.93 23.03
N PRO A 70 2.75 16.05 23.38
CA PRO A 70 3.53 17.25 23.11
C PRO A 70 3.53 17.62 21.62
N GLN A 71 2.96 18.78 21.33
CA GLN A 71 2.85 19.30 19.96
C GLN A 71 4.14 20.01 19.53
N PRO A 72 4.49 19.98 18.23
CA PRO A 72 5.58 20.81 17.72
C PRO A 72 5.18 22.28 17.85
N LEU A 73 6.15 23.16 18.11
CA LEU A 73 5.85 24.58 18.20
C LEU A 73 5.57 25.15 16.81
N GLU A 74 4.52 25.94 16.68
CA GLU A 74 4.21 26.64 15.44
C GLU A 74 5.15 27.84 15.24
N ALA A 75 5.59 28.04 13.99
CA ALA A 75 6.26 29.26 13.58
C ALA A 75 5.27 30.42 13.38
N ALA A 76 5.80 31.64 13.32
CA ALA A 76 5.01 32.84 13.03
C ALA A 76 4.54 32.96 11.56
N GLY A 77 4.93 32.02 10.69
CA GLY A 77 4.57 32.01 9.27
C GLY A 77 5.03 30.73 8.55
N ASP A 78 4.60 30.57 7.31
CA ASP A 78 4.71 29.31 6.54
C ASP A 78 6.12 29.01 6.00
N GLU A 79 7.11 29.89 6.24
CA GLU A 79 8.52 29.69 5.88
C GLU A 79 9.21 28.59 6.72
N ALA A 80 8.57 28.15 7.81
CA ALA A 80 9.07 27.04 8.60
C ALA A 80 8.96 25.71 7.84
N PHE A 81 10.05 24.95 7.80
CA PHE A 81 10.09 23.68 7.09
C PHE A 81 9.86 23.83 5.57
N ALA A 82 10.18 24.99 4.98
CA ALA A 82 10.03 25.21 3.54
C ALA A 82 11.00 24.33 2.75
N VAL A 83 10.51 23.69 1.69
CA VAL A 83 11.30 22.87 0.76
C VAL A 83 11.51 23.64 -0.53
N GLN A 84 12.72 23.62 -1.07
CA GLN A 84 13.04 24.10 -2.41
C GLN A 84 13.70 22.97 -3.22
N ILE A 85 13.26 22.77 -4.46
CA ILE A 85 13.89 21.82 -5.39
C ILE A 85 15.10 22.50 -6.05
N LEU A 86 16.22 21.80 -6.10
CA LEU A 86 17.49 22.27 -6.64
C LEU A 86 17.86 21.50 -7.91
N PRO A 87 17.45 21.96 -9.12
CA PRO A 87 17.81 21.29 -10.37
C PRO A 87 19.33 21.13 -10.55
N THR A 88 20.11 22.12 -10.08
CA THR A 88 21.57 22.14 -10.14
C THR A 88 22.16 22.65 -8.83
N HIS A 89 22.71 21.75 -8.01
CA HIS A 89 23.52 22.11 -6.84
C HIS A 89 24.97 21.59 -6.99
N PRO A 90 26.02 22.36 -6.66
CA PRO A 90 27.42 21.94 -6.85
C PRO A 90 27.81 20.63 -6.14
N MET A 91 27.17 20.34 -5.00
CA MET A 91 27.39 19.12 -4.22
C MET A 91 26.41 17.99 -4.55
N GLY A 92 25.59 18.12 -5.59
CA GLY A 92 24.64 17.09 -6.01
C GLY A 92 23.34 17.03 -5.19
N ALA A 93 23.09 17.99 -4.30
CA ALA A 93 21.82 18.08 -3.57
C ALA A 93 20.62 18.26 -4.53
N ASP A 94 19.50 17.66 -4.14
CA ASP A 94 18.23 17.67 -4.87
C ASP A 94 17.21 18.60 -4.23
N LEU A 95 17.25 18.74 -2.91
CA LEU A 95 16.44 19.69 -2.14
C LEU A 95 17.31 20.57 -1.23
N GLN A 96 16.81 21.78 -0.94
CA GLN A 96 17.10 22.53 0.29
C GLN A 96 15.85 22.48 1.18
N VAL A 97 16.00 22.15 2.45
CA VAL A 97 14.93 22.22 3.45
C VAL A 97 15.30 23.23 4.52
N SER A 98 14.52 24.30 4.62
CA SER A 98 14.76 25.42 5.53
C SER A 98 14.02 25.18 6.84
N VAL A 99 14.71 24.58 7.82
CA VAL A 99 14.09 24.21 9.10
C VAL A 99 14.32 25.31 10.12
N TRP A 100 13.23 25.90 10.59
CA TRP A 100 13.26 26.88 11.67
C TRP A 100 13.27 26.15 13.02
N LEU A 101 14.10 26.62 13.96
CA LEU A 101 14.33 26.02 15.26
C LEU A 101 14.13 27.06 16.38
N ASN A 102 13.40 26.68 17.42
CA ASN A 102 13.43 27.36 18.71
C ASN A 102 14.58 26.80 19.56
N LEU A 103 15.43 27.69 20.05
CA LEU A 103 16.61 27.40 20.85
C LEU A 103 16.40 27.97 22.25
N ALA A 104 16.33 27.12 23.28
CA ALA A 104 16.15 27.55 24.67
C ALA A 104 17.34 27.11 25.55
N ARG A 105 17.83 28.03 26.38
CA ARG A 105 18.93 27.80 27.34
C ARG A 105 18.65 28.57 28.63
N GLY A 106 18.33 27.86 29.71
CA GLY A 106 17.90 28.48 30.97
C GLY A 106 16.64 29.33 30.75
N MET A 107 16.71 30.64 31.03
CA MET A 107 15.62 31.59 30.78
C MET A 107 15.72 32.33 29.43
N GLN A 108 16.70 32.00 28.58
CA GLN A 108 16.86 32.62 27.27
C GLN A 108 16.26 31.73 26.18
N SER A 109 15.46 32.31 25.29
CA SER A 109 14.94 31.66 24.08
C SER A 109 15.23 32.51 22.85
N GLY A 110 15.50 31.87 21.71
CA GLY A 110 15.70 32.54 20.42
C GLY A 110 15.30 31.64 19.27
N ILE A 111 14.93 32.25 18.15
CA ILE A 111 14.55 31.53 16.92
C ILE A 111 15.65 31.75 15.89
N ALA A 112 16.06 30.68 15.21
CA ALA A 112 16.98 30.70 14.09
C ALA A 112 16.65 29.57 13.11
N PHE A 113 17.26 29.53 11.93
CA PHE A 113 17.05 28.45 10.96
C PHE A 113 18.35 27.73 10.59
N ILE A 114 18.19 26.51 10.11
CA ILE A 114 19.22 25.67 9.50
C ILE A 114 18.75 25.25 8.10
N ASP A 115 19.62 25.41 7.11
CA ASP A 115 19.39 24.90 5.77
C ASP A 115 19.91 23.46 5.70
N LEU A 116 19.10 22.51 5.25
CA LEU A 116 19.47 21.11 5.07
C LEU A 116 19.52 20.80 3.57
N TYR A 117 20.71 20.49 3.04
CA TYR A 117 20.88 20.12 1.64
C TYR A 117 20.79 18.61 1.49
N ILE A 118 19.69 18.13 0.93
CA ILE A 118 19.34 16.72 0.87
C ILE A 118 19.50 16.20 -0.56
N GLY A 119 20.27 15.13 -0.73
CA GLY A 119 20.25 14.29 -1.92
C GLY A 119 19.14 13.25 -1.82
N ILE A 120 18.50 12.94 -2.95
CA ILE A 120 17.45 11.92 -3.07
C ILE A 120 17.91 10.90 -4.11
N SER A 121 17.93 9.62 -3.74
CA SER A 121 18.14 8.53 -4.69
C SER A 121 17.04 7.48 -4.59
N LEU A 122 16.73 6.84 -5.72
CA LEU A 122 15.78 5.74 -5.77
C LEU A 122 16.55 4.42 -5.80
N ASN A 123 16.36 3.61 -4.76
CA ASN A 123 16.94 2.27 -4.67
C ASN A 123 15.84 1.23 -4.98
N THR A 124 16.10 0.33 -5.90
CA THR A 124 15.16 -0.73 -6.30
C THR A 124 15.81 -2.10 -6.20
N THR A 125 15.02 -3.12 -5.87
CA THR A 125 15.45 -4.52 -5.93
C THR A 125 14.46 -5.32 -6.78
N PRO A 126 14.94 -6.20 -7.70
CA PRO A 126 14.08 -7.10 -8.45
C PRO A 126 13.21 -7.96 -7.52
N ASP A 127 12.06 -8.40 -8.02
CA ASP A 127 11.24 -9.39 -7.33
C ASP A 127 11.87 -10.80 -7.41
N THR A 128 11.40 -11.69 -6.53
CA THR A 128 11.82 -13.09 -6.36
C THR A 128 11.65 -13.95 -7.62
N ASP A 129 10.67 -13.65 -8.47
CA ASP A 129 10.46 -14.30 -9.77
C ASP A 129 11.19 -13.61 -10.93
N GLY A 130 11.98 -12.57 -10.65
CA GLY A 130 12.69 -11.75 -11.63
C GLY A 130 11.81 -10.81 -12.46
N THR A 131 10.50 -10.76 -12.20
CA THR A 131 9.53 -10.01 -13.02
C THR A 131 9.12 -8.71 -12.32
N GLY A 132 9.83 -7.62 -12.62
CA GLY A 132 9.61 -6.32 -11.98
C GLY A 132 10.27 -6.21 -10.61
N LEU A 133 9.75 -5.32 -9.75
CA LEU A 133 10.41 -4.87 -8.53
C LEU A 133 9.73 -5.40 -7.26
N GLY A 134 10.50 -6.08 -6.41
CA GLY A 134 10.03 -6.60 -5.11
C GLY A 134 10.17 -5.59 -3.96
N ALA A 135 11.05 -4.59 -4.09
CA ALA A 135 11.08 -3.45 -3.17
C ALA A 135 11.60 -2.18 -3.84
N MET A 136 11.09 -1.04 -3.38
CA MET A 136 11.48 0.29 -3.81
C MET A 136 11.66 1.18 -2.58
N LYS A 137 12.71 1.99 -2.55
CA LYS A 137 13.05 2.86 -1.43
C LYS A 137 13.52 4.22 -1.92
N LEU A 138 12.91 5.29 -1.42
CA LEU A 138 13.41 6.64 -1.56
C LEU A 138 14.44 6.87 -0.45
N LYS A 139 15.72 6.92 -0.81
CA LYS A 139 16.80 7.25 0.12
C LYS A 139 16.94 8.76 0.19
N LEU A 140 16.82 9.30 1.40
CA LEU A 140 17.18 10.68 1.73
C LEU A 140 18.58 10.70 2.35
N GLU A 141 19.45 11.61 1.89
CA GLU A 141 20.81 11.75 2.40
C GLU A 141 21.18 13.22 2.62
N LEU A 142 21.52 13.58 3.86
CA LEU A 142 21.99 14.92 4.21
C LEU A 142 23.45 15.10 3.76
N LEU A 143 23.65 15.91 2.72
CA LEU A 143 24.94 16.14 2.08
C LEU A 143 25.68 17.34 2.71
N GLU A 144 24.94 18.40 3.03
CA GLU A 144 25.48 19.65 3.59
C GLU A 144 24.45 20.32 4.50
N ILE A 145 24.92 21.18 5.41
CA ILE A 145 24.09 22.05 6.24
C ILE A 145 24.55 23.51 6.14
N GLY A 146 23.60 24.44 6.11
CA GLY A 146 23.83 25.88 6.00
C GLY A 146 23.04 26.73 7.01
N GLY A 147 23.06 28.04 6.81
CA GLY A 147 22.26 29.00 7.58
C GLY A 147 22.90 29.48 8.90
N PRO A 148 22.21 30.39 9.63
CA PRO A 148 22.73 31.04 10.83
C PRO A 148 23.14 30.09 11.96
N ILE A 149 22.42 28.98 12.14
CA ILE A 149 22.70 28.01 13.21
C ILE A 149 24.06 27.34 13.03
N VAL A 150 24.48 27.05 11.80
CA VAL A 150 25.81 26.47 11.52
C VAL A 150 26.93 27.45 11.91
N THR A 151 26.74 28.74 11.62
CA THR A 151 27.69 29.80 12.00
C THR A 151 27.74 29.98 13.52
N LEU A 152 26.59 29.94 14.19
CA LEU A 152 26.50 30.02 15.65
C LEU A 152 27.15 28.81 16.33
N ALA A 153 26.91 27.60 15.82
CA ALA A 153 27.51 26.36 16.32
C ALA A 153 29.05 26.40 16.21
N ALA A 154 29.57 26.79 15.04
CA ALA A 154 31.00 26.96 14.82
C ALA A 154 31.62 27.98 15.80
N GLY A 155 30.95 29.11 16.03
CA GLY A 155 31.34 30.12 17.02
C GLY A 155 31.33 29.64 18.48
N ASN A 156 30.57 28.58 18.79
CA ASN A 156 30.51 27.94 20.11
C ASN A 156 31.36 26.65 20.20
N GLY A 157 32.23 26.40 19.22
CA GLY A 157 33.17 25.26 19.25
C GLY A 157 32.59 23.94 18.75
N LEU A 158 31.47 23.95 18.02
CA LEU A 158 30.93 22.80 17.30
C LEU A 158 31.06 23.03 15.78
N PRO A 159 32.12 22.52 15.11
CA PRO A 159 32.33 22.73 13.68
C PRO A 159 31.19 22.17 12.82
N GLN A 160 30.95 22.77 11.65
CA GLN A 160 29.94 22.34 10.68
C GLN A 160 30.00 20.84 10.38
N ALA A 161 31.20 20.28 10.19
CA ALA A 161 31.39 18.85 9.92
C ALA A 161 30.95 17.94 11.09
N GLU A 162 31.11 18.39 12.34
CA GLU A 162 30.66 17.64 13.51
C GLU A 162 29.15 17.75 13.70
N LEU A 163 28.57 18.93 13.45
CA LEU A 163 27.11 19.12 13.46
C LEU A 163 26.44 18.30 12.34
N LEU A 164 27.02 18.27 11.13
CA LEU A 164 26.57 17.44 10.02
C LEU A 164 26.59 15.94 10.39
N ALA A 165 27.71 15.46 10.95
CA ALA A 165 27.84 14.06 11.38
C ALA A 165 26.87 13.66 12.51
N ARG A 166 26.40 14.62 13.33
CA ARG A 166 25.36 14.40 14.34
C ARG A 166 23.94 14.38 13.75
N LEU A 167 23.70 15.18 12.71
CA LEU A 167 22.40 15.30 12.04
C LEU A 167 22.15 14.19 11.01
N GLN A 168 23.19 13.69 10.34
CA GLN A 168 23.09 12.63 9.34
C GLN A 168 22.36 11.37 9.85
N PRO A 169 22.64 10.80 11.03
CA PRO A 169 21.89 9.64 11.54
C PRO A 169 20.41 9.91 11.86
N MET A 170 19.98 11.18 11.95
CA MET A 170 18.59 11.56 12.22
C MET A 170 17.80 11.79 10.92
N ILE A 171 18.47 12.30 9.87
CA ILE A 171 17.85 12.72 8.60
C ILE A 171 18.06 11.70 7.47
N ASN A 172 19.16 10.94 7.48
CA ASN A 172 19.41 9.91 6.48
C ASN A 172 18.44 8.74 6.71
N GLN A 173 17.48 8.57 5.81
CA GLN A 173 16.40 7.59 5.96
C GLN A 173 16.04 6.94 4.62
N ASP A 174 15.70 5.66 4.66
CA ASP A 174 15.06 4.93 3.56
C ASP A 174 13.54 5.00 3.78
N ILE A 175 12.83 5.76 2.96
CA ILE A 175 11.36 5.74 2.94
C ILE A 175 10.93 4.61 1.99
N SER A 176 10.16 3.65 2.51
CA SER A 176 9.62 2.58 1.67
C SER A 176 8.64 3.14 0.65
N MET A 177 8.84 2.80 -0.61
CA MET A 177 7.91 3.06 -1.72
C MET A 177 7.24 1.77 -2.20
N THR A 178 7.42 0.64 -1.51
CA THR A 178 6.84 -0.66 -1.91
C THR A 178 5.30 -0.62 -1.96
N ASN A 179 4.68 0.26 -1.17
CA ASN A 179 3.23 0.51 -1.18
C ASN A 179 2.89 1.81 -1.93
N LEU A 180 3.49 2.05 -3.11
CA LEU A 180 3.12 3.15 -3.97
C LEU A 180 1.78 2.81 -4.64
N GLY A 181 0.70 3.23 -3.97
CA GLY A 181 -0.68 2.86 -4.29
C GLY A 181 -1.04 1.45 -3.80
N SER A 182 -2.04 0.81 -4.42
CA SER A 182 -2.84 -0.26 -3.78
C SER A 182 -2.63 -1.71 -4.27
N GLY A 183 -1.67 -2.02 -5.14
CA GLY A 183 -1.39 -3.43 -5.50
C GLY A 183 -0.70 -3.77 -6.83
N GLY A 184 -0.45 -2.82 -7.73
CA GLY A 184 0.13 -3.11 -9.05
C GLY A 184 1.64 -3.32 -9.01
N ARG A 185 2.17 -4.40 -9.61
CA ARG A 185 3.62 -4.61 -9.70
C ARG A 185 4.23 -3.61 -10.67
N ILE A 186 5.23 -2.89 -10.18
CA ILE A 186 6.03 -1.96 -10.96
C ILE A 186 7.15 -2.75 -11.63
N GLY A 187 7.21 -2.68 -12.96
CA GLY A 187 8.28 -3.27 -13.75
C GLY A 187 9.57 -2.46 -13.67
N GLU A 188 9.44 -1.14 -13.67
CA GLU A 188 10.54 -0.19 -13.69
C GLU A 188 10.08 1.17 -13.15
N ILE A 189 10.94 1.87 -12.41
CA ILE A 189 10.69 3.23 -11.94
C ILE A 189 11.97 4.08 -12.04
N HIS A 190 11.82 5.32 -12.52
CA HIS A 190 12.88 6.31 -12.62
C HIS A 190 12.48 7.62 -11.95
N MET A 191 13.47 8.46 -11.68
CA MET A 191 13.30 9.76 -11.03
C MET A 191 14.10 10.85 -11.78
N LYS A 192 13.52 12.03 -11.95
CA LYS A 192 14.17 13.18 -12.62
C LYS A 192 13.74 14.50 -11.99
N LYS A 193 14.70 15.38 -11.71
CA LYS A 193 14.42 16.78 -11.35
C LYS A 193 13.97 17.56 -12.59
N LEU A 194 12.84 18.23 -12.48
CA LEU A 194 12.22 19.04 -13.51
C LEU A 194 12.35 20.51 -13.11
N ALA A 195 13.05 21.29 -13.94
CA ALA A 195 13.18 22.73 -13.69
C ALA A 195 11.82 23.44 -13.81
N GLY A 196 11.61 24.43 -12.94
CA GLY A 196 10.50 25.36 -13.04
C GLY A 196 10.66 26.33 -14.21
N ASN A 197 9.58 27.03 -14.54
CA ASN A 197 9.54 28.10 -15.54
C ASN A 197 8.49 29.16 -15.10
N VAL A 198 8.17 30.11 -15.99
CA VAL A 198 7.24 31.23 -15.67
C VAL A 198 5.81 30.75 -15.36
N GLU A 199 5.41 29.56 -15.83
CA GLU A 199 4.07 29.00 -15.64
C GLU A 199 3.98 27.94 -14.54
N ARG A 200 5.10 27.28 -14.20
CA ARG A 200 5.14 26.07 -13.35
C ARG A 200 6.34 26.08 -12.42
N GLU A 201 6.11 25.67 -11.19
CA GLU A 201 7.16 25.45 -10.18
C GLU A 201 8.09 24.29 -10.58
N ALA A 202 9.23 24.19 -9.91
CA ALA A 202 10.10 23.03 -10.04
C ALA A 202 9.39 21.78 -9.49
N ALA A 203 9.72 20.61 -10.02
CA ALA A 203 9.09 19.36 -9.61
C ALA A 203 10.10 18.20 -9.55
N LEU A 204 9.83 17.23 -8.67
CA LEU A 204 10.47 15.93 -8.70
C LEU A 204 9.55 14.98 -9.47
N GLY A 205 10.00 14.55 -10.64
CA GLY A 205 9.27 13.63 -11.50
C GLY A 205 9.59 12.17 -11.16
N LEU A 206 8.56 11.33 -11.00
CA LEU A 206 8.66 9.86 -11.02
C LEU A 206 8.03 9.32 -12.31
N TYR A 207 8.66 8.29 -12.87
CA TYR A 207 8.33 7.74 -14.19
C TYR A 207 8.25 6.23 -14.06
N ILE A 208 7.05 5.66 -14.26
CA ILE A 208 6.73 4.30 -13.83
C ILE A 208 6.26 3.48 -15.03
N ASN A 209 6.79 2.26 -15.17
CA ASN A 209 6.27 1.21 -16.05
C ASN A 209 5.69 0.06 -15.22
N LEU A 210 4.56 -0.47 -15.67
CA LEU A 210 3.84 -1.56 -15.03
C LEU A 210 4.25 -2.93 -15.59
N VAL A 211 4.01 -4.01 -14.82
CA VAL A 211 4.14 -5.39 -15.31
C VAL A 211 2.88 -5.79 -16.08
N LEU A 212 2.81 -5.36 -17.34
CA LEU A 212 1.74 -5.71 -18.29
C LEU A 212 2.17 -6.91 -19.14
N ARG A 213 1.25 -7.85 -19.42
CA ARG A 213 1.50 -9.02 -20.25
C ARG A 213 1.55 -8.68 -21.74
N ALA A 214 2.56 -9.21 -22.42
CA ALA A 214 2.72 -9.22 -23.87
C ALA A 214 2.23 -10.53 -24.52
N GLY A 215 1.84 -11.51 -23.69
CA GLY A 215 1.25 -12.77 -24.14
C GLY A 215 0.69 -13.59 -22.99
N PRO A 216 0.11 -14.77 -23.29
CA PRO A 216 -0.61 -15.58 -22.31
C PRO A 216 0.28 -16.30 -21.28
N GLN A 217 1.59 -16.37 -21.49
CA GLN A 217 2.56 -16.87 -20.50
C GLN A 217 2.78 -15.83 -19.39
N GLU A 218 3.02 -16.27 -18.16
CA GLU A 218 3.17 -15.37 -17.00
C GLU A 218 4.45 -14.52 -17.04
N ASP A 219 5.52 -15.06 -17.63
CA ASP A 219 6.83 -14.43 -17.84
C ASP A 219 6.89 -13.54 -19.10
N ASN A 220 5.88 -13.61 -19.96
CA ASN A 220 5.84 -12.87 -21.23
C ASN A 220 5.22 -11.48 -21.02
N VAL A 221 6.04 -10.56 -20.53
CA VAL A 221 5.66 -9.18 -20.18
C VAL A 221 6.16 -8.14 -21.20
N LEU A 222 5.46 -7.02 -21.31
CA LEU A 222 5.91 -5.87 -22.11
C LEU A 222 7.21 -5.31 -21.51
N GLY A 223 8.26 -5.28 -22.33
CA GLY A 223 9.56 -4.73 -21.94
C GLY A 223 9.55 -3.23 -21.60
N PRO A 224 10.69 -2.66 -21.21
CA PRO A 224 10.82 -1.25 -20.80
C PRO A 224 10.18 -0.28 -21.80
N ARG A 225 9.47 0.72 -21.27
CA ARG A 225 8.76 1.75 -22.04
C ARG A 225 9.27 3.14 -21.65
N GLY A 226 9.21 4.05 -22.62
CA GLY A 226 9.58 5.44 -22.41
C GLY A 226 11.08 5.76 -22.42
N ASP A 227 11.36 7.05 -22.34
CA ASP A 227 12.66 7.69 -22.42
C ASP A 227 12.68 8.90 -21.47
N LEU A 228 13.48 8.82 -20.41
CA LEU A 228 13.62 9.85 -19.39
C LEU A 228 14.18 11.17 -19.95
N THR A 229 14.83 11.18 -21.12
CA THR A 229 15.28 12.41 -21.78
C THR A 229 14.10 13.22 -22.32
N LEU A 230 13.03 12.57 -22.77
CA LEU A 230 11.80 13.19 -23.31
C LEU A 230 10.83 13.67 -22.23
N ALA A 231 11.08 13.34 -20.96
CA ALA A 231 10.25 13.74 -19.82
C ALA A 231 10.21 15.27 -19.61
N GLN A 232 8.99 15.83 -19.55
CA GLN A 232 8.72 17.25 -19.35
C GLN A 232 8.12 17.54 -17.96
N ASN A 233 8.06 18.82 -17.58
CA ASN A 233 7.35 19.23 -16.38
C ASN A 233 5.83 19.28 -16.64
N ILE A 234 5.12 18.31 -16.07
CA ILE A 234 3.65 18.16 -16.15
C ILE A 234 2.91 18.77 -14.95
N LEU A 235 3.62 19.30 -13.93
CA LEU A 235 2.99 19.85 -12.72
C LEU A 235 2.03 20.98 -13.11
N GLU A 236 0.75 20.85 -12.76
CA GLU A 236 -0.23 21.89 -13.05
C GLU A 236 -0.04 23.11 -12.15
N PRO A 237 -0.27 24.34 -12.64
CA PRO A 237 -0.07 25.55 -11.84
C PRO A 237 -0.92 25.53 -10.55
N ARG A 238 -0.27 25.73 -9.40
CA ARG A 238 -0.87 25.66 -8.04
C ARG A 238 -1.31 24.27 -7.58
N ALA A 239 -0.92 23.20 -8.28
CA ALA A 239 -1.02 21.84 -7.77
C ALA A 239 0.26 21.48 -7.01
N ASP A 240 0.12 20.72 -5.93
CA ASP A 240 1.24 20.16 -5.19
C ASP A 240 1.70 18.85 -5.85
N ILE A 241 0.79 18.13 -6.49
CA ILE A 241 1.06 16.92 -7.27
C ILE A 241 0.24 16.91 -8.56
N THR A 242 0.80 16.34 -9.62
CA THR A 242 0.08 15.97 -10.84
C THR A 242 0.48 14.56 -11.25
N VAL A 243 -0.50 13.72 -11.54
CA VAL A 243 -0.32 12.36 -12.08
C VAL A 243 -0.94 12.33 -13.47
N ALA A 244 -0.28 11.70 -14.44
CA ALA A 244 -0.83 11.48 -15.76
C ALA A 244 -0.33 10.19 -16.40
N THR A 245 -1.17 9.57 -17.22
CA THR A 245 -0.82 8.37 -18.00
C THR A 245 -0.55 8.71 -19.46
N ARG A 246 0.27 7.92 -20.16
CA ARG A 246 0.47 8.05 -21.62
C ARG A 246 -0.79 7.70 -22.42
N ALA A 247 -0.90 8.26 -23.63
CA ALA A 247 -2.09 8.13 -24.49
C ALA A 247 -2.47 6.70 -24.91
N SER A 248 -1.50 5.78 -25.03
CA SER A 248 -1.75 4.39 -25.42
C SER A 248 -2.06 3.46 -24.25
N ILE A 249 -2.11 3.96 -23.00
CA ILE A 249 -2.18 3.11 -21.81
C ILE A 249 -3.40 2.19 -21.78
N TYR A 250 -4.56 2.67 -22.24
CA TYR A 250 -5.79 1.88 -22.25
C TYR A 250 -5.73 0.71 -23.24
N GLY A 251 -5.05 0.86 -24.38
CA GLY A 251 -4.82 -0.24 -25.32
C GLY A 251 -3.96 -1.34 -24.71
N ASP A 252 -2.94 -0.96 -23.93
CA ASP A 252 -2.06 -1.94 -23.29
C ASP A 252 -2.70 -2.63 -22.08
N PHE A 253 -3.58 -1.95 -21.34
CA PHE A 253 -4.44 -2.61 -20.34
C PHE A 253 -5.46 -3.57 -20.97
N ALA A 254 -6.02 -3.24 -22.14
CA ALA A 254 -6.92 -4.14 -22.86
C ALA A 254 -6.18 -5.42 -23.32
N HIS A 255 -4.95 -5.28 -23.83
CA HIS A 255 -4.09 -6.43 -24.16
C HIS A 255 -3.70 -7.25 -22.92
N ASP A 256 -3.31 -6.61 -21.82
CA ASP A 256 -3.00 -7.28 -20.56
C ASP A 256 -4.21 -8.07 -20.02
N ALA A 257 -5.40 -7.46 -20.02
CA ALA A 257 -6.66 -8.11 -19.63
C ALA A 257 -6.94 -9.35 -20.49
N TYR A 258 -6.80 -9.23 -21.80
CA TYR A 258 -6.96 -10.33 -22.74
C TYR A 258 -5.99 -11.49 -22.43
N HIS A 259 -4.71 -11.18 -22.25
CA HIS A 259 -3.69 -12.19 -21.97
C HIS A 259 -3.82 -12.85 -20.59
N ARG A 260 -4.32 -12.14 -19.57
CA ARG A 260 -4.66 -12.72 -18.25
C ARG A 260 -5.86 -13.67 -18.29
N MET A 261 -6.78 -13.52 -19.24
CA MET A 261 -7.89 -14.46 -19.41
C MET A 261 -7.48 -15.79 -20.03
N ALA A 262 -6.28 -15.92 -20.58
CA ALA A 262 -5.79 -17.14 -21.22
C ALA A 262 -5.68 -18.31 -20.23
N ARG A 263 -6.21 -19.47 -20.61
CA ARG A 263 -6.08 -20.74 -19.86
C ARG A 263 -5.22 -21.71 -20.64
N ARG A 264 -4.26 -22.36 -19.97
CA ARG A 264 -3.44 -23.42 -20.59
C ARG A 264 -4.31 -24.63 -20.91
N SER A 265 -4.22 -25.13 -22.15
CA SER A 265 -4.96 -26.31 -22.62
C SER A 265 -4.06 -27.15 -23.52
N GLY A 266 -3.68 -28.34 -23.04
CA GLY A 266 -2.67 -29.17 -23.69
C GLY A 266 -1.32 -28.43 -23.83
N SER A 267 -0.83 -28.34 -25.06
CA SER A 267 0.40 -27.61 -25.42
C SER A 267 0.18 -26.13 -25.76
N GLY A 268 -1.05 -25.63 -25.72
CA GLY A 268 -1.41 -24.26 -26.12
C GLY A 268 -2.14 -23.47 -25.04
N TYR A 269 -2.61 -22.28 -25.44
CA TYR A 269 -3.46 -21.40 -24.63
C TYR A 269 -4.81 -21.20 -25.30
N HIS A 270 -5.87 -21.22 -24.52
CA HIS A 270 -7.26 -21.06 -24.92
C HIS A 270 -7.88 -19.91 -24.13
N HIS A 271 -8.54 -18.98 -24.82
CA HIS A 271 -9.23 -17.86 -24.16
C HIS A 271 -10.70 -18.25 -23.95
N PRO A 272 -11.30 -18.02 -22.77
CA PRO A 272 -12.67 -18.43 -22.47
C PRO A 272 -13.77 -17.63 -23.21
N VAL A 273 -13.37 -16.60 -23.97
CA VAL A 273 -14.22 -15.79 -24.83
C VAL A 273 -13.62 -15.86 -26.24
N MET A 274 -14.44 -16.22 -27.23
CA MET A 274 -14.08 -16.26 -28.65
C MET A 274 -15.31 -15.90 -29.48
N LYS A 275 -15.09 -15.38 -30.69
CA LYS A 275 -16.14 -15.20 -31.70
C LYS A 275 -15.75 -15.95 -32.97
N LYS A 276 -16.76 -16.39 -33.74
CA LYS A 276 -16.58 -17.15 -34.98
C LYS A 276 -15.94 -16.35 -36.11
N GLU A 277 -15.09 -17.06 -36.86
CA GLU A 277 -14.69 -16.84 -38.26
C GLU A 277 -14.02 -15.49 -38.63
N GLU A 278 -12.69 -15.51 -38.50
CA GLU A 278 -11.68 -14.58 -39.03
C GLU A 278 -11.60 -13.13 -38.52
N LYS A 279 -10.38 -12.80 -38.03
CA LYS A 279 -9.80 -11.49 -37.66
C LYS A 279 -10.19 -10.90 -36.29
N LEU A 280 -9.27 -11.11 -35.35
CA LEU A 280 -8.82 -10.23 -34.26
C LEU A 280 -9.90 -9.50 -33.45
N PHE A 281 -10.08 -9.94 -32.20
CA PHE A 281 -11.11 -9.44 -31.30
C PHE A 281 -10.61 -8.40 -30.31
N ASP A 282 -11.25 -7.22 -30.37
CA ASP A 282 -11.48 -6.37 -29.20
C ASP A 282 -12.53 -7.06 -28.32
N VAL A 283 -12.13 -7.50 -27.11
CA VAL A 283 -13.05 -8.10 -26.09
C VAL A 283 -13.00 -7.34 -24.76
N VAL A 284 -12.07 -6.39 -24.62
CA VAL A 284 -12.05 -5.41 -23.53
C VAL A 284 -11.83 -4.03 -24.17
N GLU A 285 -12.92 -3.30 -24.46
CA GLU A 285 -12.84 -1.92 -24.91
C GLU A 285 -12.84 -0.98 -23.69
N ILE A 286 -11.72 -0.30 -23.46
CA ILE A 286 -11.61 0.70 -22.40
C ILE A 286 -11.94 2.07 -23.01
N ASP A 287 -13.16 2.55 -22.78
CA ASP A 287 -13.73 3.75 -23.38
C ASP A 287 -13.73 4.91 -22.39
N ALA A 288 -12.75 5.80 -22.54
CA ALA A 288 -12.56 6.96 -21.67
C ALA A 288 -13.51 8.11 -22.05
N ARG A 289 -14.64 8.24 -21.32
CA ARG A 289 -15.66 9.27 -21.54
C ARG A 289 -15.71 10.31 -20.43
N SER A 290 -15.21 11.52 -20.69
CA SER A 290 -15.62 12.68 -19.90
C SER A 290 -17.08 13.03 -20.20
N VAL A 291 -17.96 12.82 -19.21
CA VAL A 291 -19.32 13.35 -19.21
C VAL A 291 -19.34 14.63 -18.38
N LEU A 292 -20.08 15.65 -18.83
CA LEU A 292 -20.08 17.03 -18.30
C LEU A 292 -20.46 17.20 -16.81
N THR A 293 -20.81 16.12 -16.11
CA THR A 293 -21.14 16.10 -14.68
C THR A 293 -20.31 15.12 -13.86
N ASP A 294 -19.71 14.10 -14.48
CA ASP A 294 -19.04 13.01 -13.79
C ASP A 294 -17.82 12.55 -14.60
N ASN A 295 -16.62 12.70 -14.02
CA ASN A 295 -15.39 12.14 -14.60
C ASN A 295 -15.35 10.63 -14.35
N GLN A 296 -15.80 9.85 -15.32
CA GLN A 296 -15.88 8.39 -15.23
C GLN A 296 -15.01 7.72 -16.29
N LEU A 297 -14.20 6.74 -15.89
CA LEU A 297 -13.58 5.81 -16.81
C LEU A 297 -14.52 4.62 -17.00
N LYS A 298 -14.99 4.41 -18.24
CA LYS A 298 -15.91 3.31 -18.57
C LYS A 298 -15.15 2.16 -19.22
N VAL A 299 -15.20 1.00 -18.58
CA VAL A 299 -14.70 -0.26 -19.14
C VAL A 299 -15.90 -0.99 -19.76
N SER A 300 -15.83 -1.30 -21.05
CA SER A 300 -16.84 -2.09 -21.76
C SER A 300 -16.23 -3.46 -22.08
N VAL A 301 -16.68 -4.50 -21.39
CA VAL A 301 -16.31 -5.89 -21.72
C VAL A 301 -17.46 -6.46 -22.55
N GLU A 302 -17.15 -6.80 -23.80
CA GLU A 302 -18.10 -7.41 -24.74
C GLU A 302 -17.59 -8.78 -25.16
N GLY A 303 -18.49 -9.76 -25.22
CA GLY A 303 -18.10 -11.12 -25.59
C GLY A 303 -19.26 -12.01 -25.97
N GLU A 304 -18.89 -13.13 -26.59
CA GLU A 304 -19.76 -14.24 -26.94
C GLU A 304 -19.18 -15.49 -26.25
N TYR A 305 -20.04 -16.37 -25.73
CA TYR A 305 -19.61 -17.60 -25.05
C TYR A 305 -20.02 -18.81 -25.88
N GLU A 306 -19.08 -19.63 -26.34
CA GLU A 306 -19.42 -20.77 -27.20
C GLU A 306 -20.11 -21.89 -26.39
N ILE A 307 -21.38 -22.18 -26.70
CA ILE A 307 -22.14 -23.27 -26.05
C ILE A 307 -22.42 -24.37 -27.06
N ASN A 308 -21.81 -25.53 -26.85
CA ASN A 308 -22.10 -26.74 -27.62
C ASN A 308 -23.61 -27.04 -27.67
N ASN A 309 -24.20 -26.86 -28.85
CA ASN A 309 -25.61 -27.08 -29.21
C ASN A 309 -26.63 -26.02 -28.72
N LEU A 310 -26.21 -24.81 -28.35
CA LEU A 310 -27.10 -23.67 -28.10
C LEU A 310 -26.63 -22.42 -28.87
N PRO A 311 -27.46 -21.37 -29.00
CA PRO A 311 -27.00 -20.07 -29.49
C PRO A 311 -25.99 -19.49 -28.50
N ASP A 312 -24.83 -19.06 -29.01
CA ASP A 312 -23.77 -18.43 -28.23
C ASP A 312 -24.31 -17.11 -27.64
N PRO A 313 -24.44 -16.94 -26.30
CA PRO A 313 -25.02 -15.73 -25.72
C PRO A 313 -24.01 -14.58 -25.74
N ASN A 314 -24.44 -13.45 -26.30
CA ASN A 314 -23.75 -12.18 -26.18
C ASN A 314 -23.95 -11.60 -24.78
N PHE A 315 -22.92 -10.93 -24.26
CA PHE A 315 -22.99 -10.15 -23.04
C PHE A 315 -22.25 -8.82 -23.21
N THR A 316 -22.72 -7.82 -22.47
CA THR A 316 -22.08 -6.51 -22.36
C THR A 316 -22.06 -6.12 -20.88
N VAL A 317 -20.87 -5.77 -20.39
CA VAL A 317 -20.63 -5.35 -19.01
C VAL A 317 -20.01 -3.97 -19.04
N HIS A 318 -20.53 -3.08 -18.22
CA HIS A 318 -20.07 -1.71 -18.11
C HIS A 318 -19.62 -1.42 -16.69
N ILE A 319 -18.33 -1.16 -16.53
CA ILE A 319 -17.75 -0.83 -15.22
C ILE A 319 -17.32 0.62 -15.25
N TYR A 320 -17.76 1.35 -14.24
CA TYR A 320 -17.58 2.77 -14.09
C TYR A 320 -16.65 2.99 -12.92
N ILE A 321 -15.44 3.46 -13.21
CA ILE A 321 -14.49 3.93 -12.20
C ILE A 321 -14.70 5.43 -12.05
N TYR A 322 -14.85 5.90 -10.82
CA TYR A 322 -15.05 7.31 -10.51
C TYR A 322 -14.37 7.71 -9.20
N GLU A 323 -14.18 9.02 -9.08
CA GLU A 323 -13.62 9.69 -7.92
C GLU A 323 -14.63 9.65 -6.76
N ALA A 324 -14.17 9.25 -5.57
CA ALA A 324 -14.91 9.40 -4.32
C ALA A 324 -14.08 10.22 -3.33
N LEU A 325 -14.75 11.09 -2.58
CA LEU A 325 -14.16 11.94 -1.56
C LEU A 325 -14.66 11.50 -0.18
N ASP A 326 -13.77 11.46 0.81
CA ASP A 326 -14.16 11.34 2.21
C ASP A 326 -14.71 12.68 2.78
N ALA A 327 -15.01 12.72 4.08
CA ALA A 327 -15.56 13.92 4.72
C ALA A 327 -14.55 15.07 4.77
N GLU A 328 -13.26 14.76 4.73
CA GLU A 328 -12.12 15.65 4.73
C GLU A 328 -11.70 16.09 3.31
N GLY A 329 -12.30 15.52 2.27
CA GLY A 329 -12.06 15.83 0.87
C GLY A 329 -10.85 15.12 0.25
N ILE A 330 -10.32 14.07 0.89
CA ILE A 330 -9.26 13.23 0.33
C ILE A 330 -9.86 12.27 -0.70
N MET A 331 -9.16 12.12 -1.82
CA MET A 331 -9.55 11.24 -2.90
C MET A 331 -9.28 9.77 -2.58
N SER A 332 -10.31 8.95 -2.81
CA SER A 332 -10.23 7.51 -3.03
C SER A 332 -10.77 7.18 -4.42
N TRP A 333 -10.36 6.06 -4.99
CA TRP A 333 -11.02 5.50 -6.17
C TRP A 333 -12.16 4.59 -5.73
N THR A 334 -13.27 4.63 -6.47
CA THR A 334 -14.37 3.68 -6.30
C THR A 334 -14.86 3.18 -7.65
N SER A 335 -15.59 2.05 -7.63
CA SER A 335 -16.11 1.41 -8.84
C SER A 335 -17.57 1.01 -8.68
N GLY A 336 -18.32 1.14 -9.76
CA GLY A 336 -19.66 0.58 -9.93
C GLY A 336 -19.71 -0.30 -11.19
N ALA A 337 -20.62 -1.26 -11.22
CA ALA A 337 -20.81 -2.14 -12.37
C ALA A 337 -22.30 -2.22 -12.76
N ASP A 338 -22.58 -2.06 -14.05
CA ASP A 338 -23.85 -2.44 -14.69
C ASP A 338 -23.61 -3.68 -15.56
N VAL A 339 -24.45 -4.70 -15.39
CA VAL A 339 -24.29 -6.00 -16.03
C VAL A 339 -25.59 -6.39 -16.72
N GLN A 340 -25.57 -6.37 -18.05
CA GLN A 340 -26.67 -6.84 -18.87
C GLN A 340 -26.39 -8.30 -19.28
N ALA A 341 -26.69 -9.22 -18.37
CA ALA A 341 -26.52 -10.66 -18.56
C ALA A 341 -27.85 -11.43 -18.43
N SER A 342 -27.98 -12.49 -19.23
CA SER A 342 -29.04 -13.49 -19.06
C SER A 342 -28.64 -14.53 -17.99
N ILE A 343 -29.42 -15.60 -17.84
CA ILE A 343 -29.35 -16.59 -16.73
C ILE A 343 -27.96 -17.26 -16.55
N LEU A 344 -27.04 -17.15 -17.52
CA LEU A 344 -25.67 -17.67 -17.47
C LEU A 344 -24.66 -16.78 -16.70
N ALA A 345 -25.16 -15.91 -15.83
CA ALA A 345 -24.37 -14.86 -15.18
C ALA A 345 -23.20 -15.35 -14.30
N ASP A 346 -23.16 -16.61 -13.84
CA ASP A 346 -22.14 -17.11 -12.90
C ASP A 346 -20.77 -17.32 -13.54
N ILE A 347 -20.74 -17.87 -14.77
CA ILE A 347 -19.50 -18.01 -15.55
C ILE A 347 -18.94 -16.63 -15.93
N LEU A 348 -19.84 -15.67 -16.15
CA LEU A 348 -19.50 -14.29 -16.50
C LEU A 348 -18.72 -13.55 -15.42
N LEU A 349 -19.05 -13.72 -14.13
CA LEU A 349 -18.35 -13.01 -13.04
C LEU A 349 -16.86 -13.35 -13.01
N GLY A 350 -16.52 -14.62 -13.21
CA GLY A 350 -15.13 -15.08 -13.22
C GLY A 350 -14.30 -14.55 -14.39
N VAL A 351 -14.95 -14.09 -15.47
CA VAL A 351 -14.34 -13.43 -16.64
C VAL A 351 -14.24 -11.92 -16.40
N ILE A 352 -15.31 -11.29 -15.89
CA ILE A 352 -15.36 -9.85 -15.56
C ILE A 352 -14.30 -9.48 -14.52
N ALA A 353 -14.13 -10.30 -13.48
CA ALA A 353 -13.07 -10.12 -12.49
C ALA A 353 -11.68 -10.11 -13.14
N LEU A 354 -11.36 -11.11 -13.97
CA LEU A 354 -10.07 -11.20 -14.66
C LEU A 354 -9.83 -10.06 -15.67
N ALA A 355 -10.89 -9.63 -16.38
CA ALA A 355 -10.80 -8.51 -17.33
C ALA A 355 -10.59 -7.15 -16.65
N THR A 356 -10.88 -7.04 -15.35
CA THR A 356 -10.78 -5.78 -14.59
C THR A 356 -9.56 -5.67 -13.69
N VAL A 357 -8.86 -6.78 -13.44
CA VAL A 357 -7.55 -6.82 -12.76
C VAL A 357 -6.60 -5.71 -13.26
N PRO A 358 -6.40 -5.49 -14.58
CA PRO A 358 -5.43 -4.48 -15.07
C PRO A 358 -5.80 -3.02 -14.80
N LEU A 359 -7.01 -2.77 -14.28
CA LEU A 359 -7.49 -1.43 -13.94
C LEU A 359 -7.73 -1.29 -12.44
N LEU A 360 -8.35 -2.28 -11.82
CA LEU A 360 -8.80 -2.26 -10.43
C LEU A 360 -7.89 -3.00 -9.45
N GLY A 361 -6.98 -3.83 -9.94
CA GLY A 361 -6.07 -4.59 -9.10
C GLY A 361 -6.81 -5.52 -8.14
N PRO A 362 -6.49 -5.54 -6.84
CA PRO A 362 -7.21 -6.35 -5.86
C PRO A 362 -8.67 -5.91 -5.70
N TYR A 363 -9.03 -4.66 -6.03
CA TYR A 363 -10.43 -4.20 -6.03
C TYR A 363 -11.31 -4.84 -7.13
N SER A 364 -10.71 -5.59 -8.08
CA SER A 364 -11.49 -6.49 -8.95
C SER A 364 -12.27 -7.54 -8.15
N VAL A 365 -11.79 -7.92 -6.96
CA VAL A 365 -12.50 -8.79 -6.01
C VAL A 365 -13.72 -8.07 -5.40
N LEU A 366 -13.66 -6.76 -5.15
CA LEU A 366 -14.85 -6.01 -4.72
C LEU A 366 -15.90 -5.90 -5.82
N VAL A 367 -15.50 -5.76 -7.09
CA VAL A 367 -16.44 -5.84 -8.22
C VAL A 367 -17.05 -7.24 -8.30
N PHE A 368 -16.26 -8.29 -8.14
CA PHE A 368 -16.77 -9.67 -8.06
C PHE A 368 -17.77 -9.85 -6.92
N ALA A 369 -17.42 -9.41 -5.71
CA ALA A 369 -18.25 -9.52 -4.50
C ALA A 369 -19.53 -8.67 -4.60
N ALA A 370 -19.48 -7.47 -5.19
CA ALA A 370 -20.66 -6.64 -5.43
C ALA A 370 -21.61 -7.28 -6.47
N LEU A 371 -21.04 -7.90 -7.51
CA LEU A 371 -21.82 -8.62 -8.52
C LEU A 371 -22.38 -9.96 -8.01
N GLU A 372 -21.70 -10.64 -7.08
CA GLU A 372 -22.27 -11.77 -6.34
C GLU A 372 -23.36 -11.31 -5.37
N ALA A 373 -23.12 -10.24 -4.59
CA ALA A 373 -24.11 -9.67 -3.68
C ALA A 373 -25.42 -9.29 -4.42
N GLY A 374 -25.32 -8.77 -5.65
CA GLY A 374 -26.46 -8.52 -6.54
C GLY A 374 -27.26 -9.77 -6.95
N LYS A 375 -26.67 -10.98 -6.86
CA LYS A 375 -27.34 -12.28 -7.07
C LYS A 375 -27.80 -12.96 -5.79
N TYR A 376 -27.38 -12.46 -4.61
CA TYR A 376 -27.50 -13.16 -3.34
C TYR A 376 -28.89 -13.03 -2.69
N ILE A 377 -29.88 -13.53 -3.41
CA ILE A 377 -31.06 -14.16 -2.81
C ILE A 377 -30.84 -15.69 -2.67
N THR A 378 -29.74 -16.28 -3.17
CA THR A 378 -29.77 -17.73 -3.54
C THR A 378 -28.82 -18.71 -2.82
N GLN A 379 -27.50 -18.48 -2.67
CA GLN A 379 -26.57 -19.49 -2.11
C GLN A 379 -25.19 -18.90 -1.73
N LYS A 380 -24.45 -19.48 -0.75
CA LYS A 380 -23.26 -18.86 -0.11
C LYS A 380 -21.86 -19.44 -0.43
N ALA A 381 -21.75 -20.52 -1.19
CA ALA A 381 -20.56 -21.40 -1.15
C ALA A 381 -19.56 -21.34 -2.34
N ILE A 382 -19.74 -20.42 -3.31
CA ILE A 382 -18.87 -20.34 -4.51
C ILE A 382 -17.80 -19.26 -4.37
N ALA A 383 -18.06 -18.21 -3.59
CA ALA A 383 -17.14 -17.10 -3.34
C ALA A 383 -15.77 -17.57 -2.83
N GLU A 384 -15.75 -18.33 -1.74
CA GLU A 384 -14.54 -18.72 -1.01
C GLU A 384 -13.54 -19.48 -1.89
N TRP A 385 -14.00 -20.47 -2.66
CA TRP A 385 -13.12 -21.33 -3.47
C TRP A 385 -12.51 -20.62 -4.69
N VAL A 386 -13.23 -19.65 -5.28
CA VAL A 386 -12.72 -18.87 -6.42
C VAL A 386 -11.89 -17.67 -5.97
N VAL A 387 -12.11 -17.18 -4.74
CA VAL A 387 -11.26 -16.18 -4.10
C VAL A 387 -9.92 -16.83 -3.74
N GLU A 388 -9.86 -17.86 -2.88
CA GLU A 388 -8.59 -18.48 -2.42
C GLU A 388 -7.65 -18.86 -3.58
N GLU A 389 -8.13 -19.59 -4.60
CA GLU A 389 -7.25 -20.06 -5.70
C GLU A 389 -6.78 -18.95 -6.66
N LYS A 390 -7.34 -17.73 -6.56
CA LYS A 390 -6.97 -16.58 -7.39
C LYS A 390 -6.31 -15.44 -6.61
N THR A 391 -6.57 -15.26 -5.32
CA THR A 391 -5.88 -14.26 -4.49
C THR A 391 -4.41 -14.64 -4.28
N ASP A 392 -4.10 -15.93 -4.13
CA ASP A 392 -2.72 -16.43 -4.05
C ASP A 392 -1.97 -16.34 -5.39
N LYS A 393 -2.66 -16.05 -6.50
CA LYS A 393 -2.07 -15.96 -7.85
C LYS A 393 -2.15 -14.55 -8.42
N LYS A 394 -1.31 -13.68 -7.85
CA LYS A 394 -0.67 -12.51 -8.49
C LYS A 394 -1.58 -11.63 -9.34
N VAL A 395 -2.15 -10.61 -8.70
CA VAL A 395 -2.59 -9.38 -9.35
C VAL A 395 -1.34 -8.60 -9.80
N ASP A 396 -0.84 -8.79 -11.02
CA ASP A 396 0.47 -8.23 -11.39
C ASP A 396 0.49 -6.73 -11.75
N ALA A 397 -0.63 -6.08 -12.07
CA ALA A 397 -0.64 -4.64 -12.39
C ALA A 397 -2.06 -4.08 -12.34
N ALA A 398 -2.21 -2.81 -11.95
CA ALA A 398 -3.45 -2.08 -12.14
C ALA A 398 -3.23 -0.57 -12.30
N LEU A 399 -4.07 0.08 -13.11
CA LEU A 399 -4.04 1.53 -13.29
C LEU A 399 -4.23 2.29 -11.97
N LEU A 400 -5.31 1.99 -11.25
CA LEU A 400 -5.67 2.74 -10.06
C LEU A 400 -4.68 2.52 -8.91
N ASP A 401 -4.00 1.37 -8.92
CA ASP A 401 -2.95 1.05 -7.96
C ASP A 401 -1.65 1.84 -8.19
N VAL A 402 -1.47 2.50 -9.33
CA VAL A 402 -0.24 3.27 -9.64
C VAL A 402 -0.52 4.75 -9.92
N VAL A 403 -1.77 5.17 -9.70
CA VAL A 403 -2.18 6.57 -9.68
C VAL A 403 -2.24 7.02 -8.21
N PRO A 404 -1.16 7.62 -7.64
CA PRO A 404 -1.09 7.94 -6.22
C PRO A 404 -2.03 9.10 -5.86
N ASN A 405 -3.27 8.75 -5.50
CA ASN A 405 -4.18 9.57 -4.73
C ASN A 405 -3.82 9.59 -3.23
N GLN A 406 -3.18 8.53 -2.74
CA GLN A 406 -2.69 8.38 -1.38
C GLN A 406 -1.30 7.73 -1.42
N PHE A 407 -0.31 8.31 -0.73
CA PHE A 407 1.05 7.76 -0.65
C PHE A 407 1.45 7.49 0.81
N THR A 408 1.59 6.22 1.19
CA THR A 408 1.92 5.80 2.56
C THR A 408 3.40 5.96 2.83
N ILE A 409 3.75 6.77 3.83
CA ILE A 409 5.13 7.07 4.22
C ILE A 409 5.52 6.25 5.45
N VAL A 410 4.61 6.13 6.41
CA VAL A 410 4.81 5.35 7.64
C VAL A 410 3.56 4.52 7.92
N ARG A 411 3.72 3.20 8.02
CA ARG A 411 2.69 2.28 8.52
C ARG A 411 3.13 1.81 9.91
N ARG A 412 2.35 2.10 10.95
CA ARG A 412 2.74 1.84 12.35
C ARG A 412 1.53 1.58 13.24
N ARG A 413 1.71 0.64 14.18
CA ARG A 413 0.67 0.15 15.09
C ARG A 413 0.85 0.76 16.48
N TRP A 414 0.32 1.97 16.67
CA TRP A 414 0.27 2.65 17.98
C TRP A 414 -0.92 2.20 18.84
N ASP A 415 -1.89 1.52 18.24
CA ASP A 415 -3.06 0.94 18.89
C ASP A 415 -3.04 -0.59 18.68
N PRO A 416 -3.41 -1.40 19.68
CA PRO A 416 -3.46 -2.84 19.51
C PRO A 416 -4.51 -3.30 18.48
N PHE A 417 -5.59 -2.55 18.25
CA PHE A 417 -6.72 -3.00 17.44
C PHE A 417 -6.59 -2.71 15.93
N PHE A 418 -5.76 -1.74 15.54
CA PHE A 418 -5.55 -1.38 14.14
C PHE A 418 -4.13 -0.90 13.86
N THR A 419 -3.72 -1.01 12.60
CA THR A 419 -2.53 -0.33 12.10
C THR A 419 -2.92 1.01 11.47
N ALA A 420 -2.18 2.07 11.77
CA ALA A 420 -2.34 3.37 11.13
C ALA A 420 -1.34 3.53 9.97
N SER A 421 -1.83 3.96 8.82
CA SER A 421 -1.06 4.28 7.62
C SER A 421 -1.06 5.78 7.43
N HIS A 422 0.04 6.43 7.81
CA HIS A 422 0.27 7.86 7.62
C HIS A 422 0.69 8.16 6.19
N GLN A 423 -0.07 9.04 5.57
CA GLN A 423 -0.09 9.23 4.13
C GLN A 423 -0.04 10.71 3.77
N ILE A 424 0.44 11.00 2.55
CA ILE A 424 -0.03 12.20 1.85
C ILE A 424 -1.29 11.79 1.11
N GLY A 425 -2.41 12.43 1.45
CA GLY A 425 -3.65 12.33 0.70
C GLY A 425 -3.76 13.48 -0.30
N LEU A 426 -4.32 13.19 -1.48
CA LEU A 426 -4.66 14.20 -2.48
C LEU A 426 -6.05 14.76 -2.22
N ARG A 427 -6.18 16.09 -2.16
CA ARG A 427 -7.45 16.77 -2.46
C ARG A 427 -7.46 17.18 -3.94
N PRO A 428 -8.31 16.57 -4.77
CA PRO A 428 -8.25 16.78 -6.22
C PRO A 428 -8.75 18.18 -6.56
N GLY A 429 -7.93 18.92 -7.31
CA GLY A 429 -8.33 20.18 -7.92
C GLY A 429 -9.14 19.95 -9.19
N ALA A 430 -8.74 18.95 -9.98
CA ALA A 430 -9.59 18.30 -10.98
C ALA A 430 -8.98 16.98 -11.47
N THR A 431 -9.87 16.15 -12.02
CA THR A 431 -9.55 14.92 -12.75
C THR A 431 -9.90 15.11 -14.24
N LEU A 432 -9.17 14.45 -15.13
CA LEU A 432 -9.39 14.43 -16.58
C LEU A 432 -9.31 12.97 -17.05
N VAL A 433 -10.39 12.47 -17.64
CA VAL A 433 -10.46 11.17 -18.31
C VAL A 433 -10.78 11.42 -19.78
N SER A 434 -9.84 11.11 -20.66
CA SER A 434 -9.95 11.30 -22.12
C SER A 434 -9.39 10.07 -22.86
N PRO A 435 -9.63 9.90 -24.18
CA PRO A 435 -8.96 8.87 -24.97
C PRO A 435 -7.43 8.99 -25.01
N GLN A 436 -6.84 10.10 -24.55
CA GLN A 436 -5.40 10.31 -24.42
C GLN A 436 -4.88 9.99 -23.00
N GLY A 437 -5.68 9.35 -22.15
CA GLY A 437 -5.28 8.86 -20.84
C GLY A 437 -6.04 9.50 -19.68
N LEU A 438 -5.64 9.12 -18.47
CA LEU A 438 -6.08 9.71 -17.22
C LEU A 438 -5.06 10.76 -16.77
N ALA A 439 -5.52 11.89 -16.26
CA ALA A 439 -4.69 12.83 -15.51
C ALA A 439 -5.45 13.38 -14.31
N LEU A 440 -4.76 13.60 -13.20
CA LEU A 440 -5.32 14.24 -12.00
C LEU A 440 -4.28 15.15 -11.37
N TRP A 441 -4.76 16.20 -10.69
CA TRP A 441 -3.90 17.15 -10.00
C TRP A 441 -4.66 17.83 -8.87
N GLY A 442 -3.93 18.29 -7.85
CA GLY A 442 -4.53 18.91 -6.68
C GLY A 442 -3.51 19.23 -5.59
N THR A 443 -4.02 19.46 -4.38
CA THR A 443 -3.20 19.86 -3.22
C THR A 443 -2.96 18.68 -2.28
N ALA A 444 -1.79 18.66 -1.66
CA ALA A 444 -1.38 17.67 -0.67
C ALA A 444 -2.00 17.99 0.70
N ALA A 445 -2.44 16.94 1.40
CA ALA A 445 -2.88 16.98 2.79
C ALA A 445 -2.21 15.86 3.58
N LEU A 446 -1.94 16.10 4.86
CA LEU A 446 -1.51 15.04 5.78
C LEU A 446 -2.73 14.17 6.09
N ALA A 447 -2.73 12.93 5.59
CA ALA A 447 -3.84 11.99 5.70
C ALA A 447 -3.45 10.77 6.55
N ARG A 448 -4.45 10.00 6.97
CA ARG A 448 -4.26 8.80 7.77
C ARG A 448 -5.38 7.81 7.50
N ALA A 449 -5.02 6.61 7.04
CA ALA A 449 -5.93 5.48 6.94
C ALA A 449 -5.74 4.52 8.13
N THR A 450 -6.79 3.78 8.49
CA THR A 450 -6.78 2.72 9.49
C THR A 450 -7.12 1.38 8.87
N GLU A 451 -6.50 0.34 9.40
CA GLU A 451 -6.68 -1.04 8.96
C GLU A 451 -6.82 -1.91 10.22
N PRO A 452 -8.00 -2.50 10.49
CA PRO A 452 -8.20 -3.39 11.62
C PRO A 452 -7.18 -4.53 11.61
N ALA A 453 -6.72 -4.93 12.79
CA ALA A 453 -5.86 -6.09 12.91
C ALA A 453 -6.69 -7.37 12.76
N GLU A 454 -6.29 -8.24 11.84
CA GLU A 454 -7.02 -9.46 11.46
C GLU A 454 -7.21 -10.44 12.62
N SER A 455 -6.23 -10.54 13.53
CA SER A 455 -6.23 -11.53 14.63
C SER A 455 -6.63 -10.90 15.97
N VAL A 456 -7.84 -10.34 16.01
CA VAL A 456 -8.45 -9.72 17.20
C VAL A 456 -9.74 -10.46 17.55
N VAL A 457 -9.79 -11.15 18.69
CA VAL A 457 -10.96 -11.96 19.08
C VAL A 457 -11.42 -11.65 20.50
N ILE A 458 -12.72 -11.67 20.75
CA ILE A 458 -13.30 -11.49 22.10
C ILE A 458 -13.06 -12.76 22.92
N ARG A 459 -12.50 -12.62 24.12
CA ARG A 459 -12.29 -13.72 25.09
C ARG A 459 -13.32 -13.71 26.20
N GLU A 460 -13.64 -12.54 26.73
CA GLU A 460 -14.54 -12.39 27.88
C GLU A 460 -15.29 -11.05 27.81
N ALA A 461 -16.52 -11.04 28.32
CA ALA A 461 -17.28 -9.81 28.57
C ALA A 461 -17.34 -9.56 30.08
N VAL A 462 -16.73 -8.47 30.55
CA VAL A 462 -16.74 -8.08 31.96
C VAL A 462 -18.11 -7.46 32.27
N ARG A 463 -18.80 -8.04 33.26
CA ARG A 463 -20.17 -7.65 33.62
C ARG A 463 -20.23 -6.87 34.92
N ASP A 464 -21.18 -5.94 34.99
CA ASP A 464 -21.54 -5.25 36.23
C ASP A 464 -22.37 -6.16 37.17
N THR A 465 -22.77 -5.61 38.32
CA THR A 465 -23.61 -6.31 39.32
C THR A 465 -25.05 -6.58 38.86
N GLU A 466 -25.49 -5.98 37.75
CA GLU A 466 -26.81 -6.18 37.15
C GLU A 466 -26.75 -7.20 35.98
N GLY A 467 -25.55 -7.58 35.55
CA GLY A 467 -25.27 -8.54 34.48
C GLY A 467 -25.02 -7.90 33.11
N ASN A 468 -25.02 -6.57 33.00
CA ASN A 468 -24.74 -5.87 31.75
C ASN A 468 -23.25 -5.95 31.43
N ALA A 469 -22.89 -6.18 30.16
CA ALA A 469 -21.50 -6.07 29.73
C ALA A 469 -21.06 -4.60 29.76
N THR A 470 -19.98 -4.30 30.48
CA THR A 470 -19.40 -2.95 30.56
C THR A 470 -18.11 -2.85 29.74
N HIS A 471 -17.33 -3.94 29.71
CA HIS A 471 -16.10 -4.03 28.95
C HIS A 471 -16.01 -5.37 28.21
N LEU A 472 -15.20 -5.39 27.17
CA LEU A 472 -14.83 -6.58 26.42
C LEU A 472 -13.31 -6.76 26.52
N ILE A 473 -12.88 -7.97 26.92
CA ILE A 473 -11.48 -8.39 26.89
C ILE A 473 -11.24 -9.10 25.57
N TYR A 474 -10.38 -8.50 24.76
CA TYR A 474 -9.92 -9.03 23.49
C TYR A 474 -8.55 -9.68 23.67
N ARG A 475 -8.32 -10.76 22.92
CA ARG A 475 -6.98 -11.24 22.60
C ARG A 475 -6.58 -10.69 21.25
N VAL A 476 -5.42 -10.04 21.22
CA VAL A 476 -4.81 -9.45 20.04
C VAL A 476 -3.50 -10.16 19.77
N GLU A 477 -3.42 -10.91 18.68
CA GLU A 477 -2.20 -11.59 18.26
C GLU A 477 -1.42 -10.75 17.21
N GLY A 478 -0.15 -11.11 16.96
CA GLY A 478 0.69 -10.43 15.96
C GLY A 478 1.05 -8.97 16.28
N LEU A 479 1.04 -8.54 17.54
CA LEU A 479 1.47 -7.19 17.92
C LEU A 479 3.01 -7.09 17.98
N GLU A 480 3.62 -6.73 16.85
CA GLU A 480 5.04 -6.39 16.76
C GLU A 480 5.34 -4.99 17.31
N ASN A 481 6.60 -4.76 17.75
CA ASN A 481 7.11 -3.46 18.24
C ASN A 481 6.23 -2.82 19.32
N ARG A 482 5.96 -3.59 20.39
CA ARG A 482 5.03 -3.24 21.49
C ARG A 482 5.35 -1.88 22.15
N GLU A 483 6.60 -1.45 22.15
CA GLU A 483 7.06 -0.13 22.61
C GLU A 483 6.43 1.04 21.82
N TYR A 484 5.80 0.78 20.68
CA TYR A 484 5.03 1.76 19.93
C TYR A 484 3.71 2.12 20.61
N LEU A 485 3.17 1.24 21.47
CA LEU A 485 2.00 1.56 22.30
C LEU A 485 2.31 2.65 23.32
N ASP A 486 3.57 2.79 23.75
CA ASP A 486 4.06 3.80 24.70
C ASP A 486 4.67 5.03 24.00
N ALA A 487 4.83 4.99 22.68
CA ALA A 487 5.37 6.10 21.90
C ALA A 487 4.42 7.32 21.91
N SER A 488 5.00 8.50 21.73
CA SER A 488 4.26 9.77 21.75
C SER A 488 4.73 10.61 20.55
N ALA A 489 3.82 10.92 19.63
CA ALA A 489 4.09 11.70 18.42
C ALA A 489 2.81 12.42 17.95
N PRO A 490 2.87 13.63 17.38
CA PRO A 490 1.67 14.44 17.06
C PRO A 490 0.62 13.72 16.21
N GLY A 491 1.06 12.99 15.19
CA GLY A 491 0.19 12.24 14.28
C GLY A 491 -0.31 10.90 14.84
N MET A 492 0.15 10.48 16.03
CA MET A 492 -0.22 9.21 16.65
C MET A 492 -1.74 8.98 16.59
N HIS A 493 -2.14 7.75 16.27
CA HIS A 493 -3.54 7.34 16.32
C HIS A 493 -3.71 6.18 17.26
N ARG A 494 -4.45 6.42 18.34
CA ARG A 494 -4.63 5.47 19.45
C ARG A 494 -5.89 5.83 20.21
N GLY A 495 -6.83 4.91 20.28
CA GLY A 495 -8.01 5.07 21.12
C GLY A 495 -7.72 4.73 22.58
N PRO A 496 -8.68 4.96 23.50
CA PRO A 496 -8.60 4.41 24.86
C PRO A 496 -8.51 2.87 24.80
N PHE A 497 -7.68 2.29 25.65
CA PHE A 497 -7.66 0.87 25.98
C PHE A 497 -6.97 0.67 27.34
N THR A 498 -7.16 -0.49 27.95
CA THR A 498 -6.40 -0.94 29.12
C THR A 498 -5.77 -2.32 28.85
N GLN A 499 -4.67 -2.64 29.52
CA GLN A 499 -4.07 -3.97 29.50
C GLN A 499 -4.25 -4.58 30.90
N PRO A 500 -5.18 -5.54 31.10
CA PRO A 500 -5.50 -6.03 32.44
C PRO A 500 -4.36 -6.83 33.08
N ASN A 501 -3.46 -7.42 32.29
CA ASN A 501 -2.42 -8.31 32.80
C ASN A 501 -1.19 -8.37 31.88
N VAL A 502 -0.39 -7.29 31.86
CA VAL A 502 0.79 -7.13 30.98
C VAL A 502 1.84 -8.23 31.18
N ASP A 503 2.07 -8.64 32.43
CA ASP A 503 3.19 -9.53 32.79
C ASP A 503 2.94 -11.01 32.45
N THR A 504 1.69 -11.49 32.50
CA THR A 504 1.38 -12.92 32.23
C THR A 504 0.52 -13.15 30.99
N GLU A 505 -0.26 -12.16 30.55
CA GLU A 505 -1.11 -12.26 29.35
C GLU A 505 -0.99 -10.99 28.48
N PRO A 506 0.21 -10.68 27.97
CA PRO A 506 0.48 -9.47 27.19
C PRO A 506 -0.39 -9.34 25.92
N GLN A 507 -0.95 -10.42 25.42
CA GLN A 507 -1.89 -10.42 24.29
C GLN A 507 -3.30 -9.92 24.64
N LEU A 508 -3.62 -9.67 25.92
CA LEU A 508 -4.96 -9.23 26.34
C LEU A 508 -5.08 -7.71 26.47
N PHE A 509 -6.15 -7.18 25.87
CA PHE A 509 -6.51 -5.77 25.85
C PHE A 509 -7.99 -5.62 26.16
N GLN A 510 -8.36 -4.59 26.93
CA GLN A 510 -9.72 -4.35 27.39
C GLN A 510 -10.22 -2.98 26.91
N LEU A 511 -11.41 -2.99 26.32
CA LEU A 511 -12.15 -1.82 25.85
C LEU A 511 -13.47 -1.70 26.63
N GLU A 512 -13.97 -0.48 26.85
CA GLU A 512 -15.38 -0.29 27.17
C GLU A 512 -16.25 -0.71 25.98
N VAL A 513 -17.47 -1.19 26.22
CA VAL A 513 -18.39 -1.60 25.15
C VAL A 513 -18.71 -0.42 24.21
N GLY A 514 -18.77 0.81 24.73
CA GLY A 514 -18.94 2.03 23.92
C GLY A 514 -17.75 2.28 22.98
N ASP A 515 -16.53 2.16 23.48
CA ASP A 515 -15.30 2.32 22.68
C ASP A 515 -15.20 1.25 21.58
N ALA A 516 -15.56 0.01 21.88
CA ALA A 516 -15.58 -1.08 20.90
C ALA A 516 -16.57 -0.79 19.75
N ILE A 517 -17.76 -0.29 20.06
CA ILE A 517 -18.75 0.11 19.04
C ILE A 517 -18.23 1.28 18.20
N ALA A 518 -17.69 2.33 18.84
CA ALA A 518 -17.14 3.48 18.13
C ALA A 518 -15.97 3.10 17.20
N ARG A 519 -15.09 2.18 17.62
CA ARG A 519 -14.01 1.63 16.80
C ARG A 519 -14.53 0.82 15.61
N ILE A 520 -15.63 0.07 15.76
CA ILE A 520 -16.27 -0.65 14.63
C ILE A 520 -16.85 0.36 13.63
N GLU A 521 -17.56 1.39 14.09
CA GLU A 521 -18.09 2.46 13.22
C GLU A 521 -16.96 3.20 12.47
N ALA A 522 -15.81 3.40 13.12
CA ALA A 522 -14.61 4.03 12.55
C ALA A 522 -13.76 3.10 11.66
N ARG A 523 -14.09 1.80 11.54
CA ARG A 523 -13.24 0.78 10.88
C ARG A 523 -11.84 0.67 11.49
N GLU A 524 -11.78 0.75 12.81
CA GLU A 524 -10.60 0.54 13.67
C GLU A 524 -10.62 -0.81 14.40
N LEU A 525 -11.75 -1.52 14.32
CA LEU A 525 -11.97 -2.85 14.88
C LEU A 525 -12.92 -3.57 13.93
N ASP A 526 -12.64 -4.84 13.61
CA ASP A 526 -13.60 -5.60 12.81
C ASP A 526 -14.81 -6.00 13.68
N GLY A 527 -16.00 -5.60 13.23
CA GLY A 527 -17.29 -5.96 13.83
C GLY A 527 -18.02 -7.06 13.06
N GLY A 528 -17.47 -7.53 11.93
CA GLY A 528 -18.02 -8.57 11.07
C GLY A 528 -17.74 -10.00 11.55
N GLU A 529 -16.91 -10.17 12.58
CA GLU A 529 -16.43 -11.48 13.01
C GLU A 529 -17.58 -12.40 13.46
N THR A 530 -17.71 -13.55 12.80
CA THR A 530 -18.75 -14.54 13.08
C THR A 530 -18.32 -15.53 14.15
N TYR A 531 -19.18 -15.73 15.16
CA TYR A 531 -18.96 -16.62 16.29
C TYR A 531 -19.91 -17.83 16.22
N GLU A 532 -19.34 -19.03 16.18
CA GLU A 532 -20.09 -20.28 16.25
C GLU A 532 -20.30 -20.73 17.70
N VAL A 533 -21.54 -21.06 18.06
CA VAL A 533 -21.88 -21.55 19.41
C VAL A 533 -21.53 -23.03 19.53
N GLN A 534 -20.52 -23.33 20.36
CA GLN A 534 -20.04 -24.69 20.65
C GLN A 534 -20.76 -25.33 21.84
N ALA A 535 -21.14 -24.53 22.84
CA ALA A 535 -21.97 -25.00 23.97
C ALA A 535 -22.84 -23.89 24.54
N VAL A 536 -23.95 -24.28 25.18
CA VAL A 536 -24.92 -23.38 25.80
C VAL A 536 -25.19 -23.83 27.24
N GLU A 537 -24.96 -22.94 28.20
CA GLU A 537 -25.35 -23.18 29.60
C GLU A 537 -26.75 -22.60 29.85
N PHE A 538 -27.65 -23.43 30.38
CA PHE A 538 -29.01 -23.05 30.72
C PHE A 538 -29.25 -23.09 32.22
N GLN A 539 -29.80 -22.01 32.78
CA GLN A 539 -30.25 -21.96 34.16
C GLN A 539 -31.64 -21.30 34.25
N GLY A 540 -32.58 -21.95 34.94
CA GLY A 540 -33.94 -21.42 35.12
C GLY A 540 -34.73 -21.16 33.83
N GLY A 541 -34.41 -21.88 32.73
CA GLY A 541 -35.04 -21.68 31.42
C GLY A 541 -34.48 -20.50 30.61
N LYS A 542 -33.39 -19.87 31.06
CA LYS A 542 -32.64 -18.86 30.32
C LYS A 542 -31.26 -19.39 29.94
N VAL A 543 -30.74 -18.92 28.81
CA VAL A 543 -29.30 -19.02 28.51
C VAL A 543 -28.56 -18.11 29.50
N VAL A 544 -27.55 -18.65 30.18
CA VAL A 544 -26.70 -17.87 31.10
C VAL A 544 -25.29 -17.68 30.56
N ASN A 545 -24.72 -18.69 29.90
CA ASN A 545 -23.42 -18.60 29.23
C ASN A 545 -23.48 -19.26 27.84
N LEU A 546 -22.63 -18.78 26.93
CA LEU A 546 -22.35 -19.39 25.64
C LEU A 546 -20.84 -19.65 25.56
N LEU A 547 -20.44 -20.86 25.20
CA LEU A 547 -19.10 -21.12 24.69
C LEU A 547 -19.15 -20.91 23.18
N VAL A 548 -18.36 -19.96 22.70
CA VAL A 548 -18.25 -19.61 21.29
C VAL A 548 -16.80 -19.75 20.82
N ILE A 549 -16.62 -19.91 19.52
CA ILE A 549 -15.33 -19.83 18.81
C ILE A 549 -15.54 -18.96 17.57
N SER A 550 -14.58 -18.11 17.22
CA SER A 550 -14.71 -17.33 15.99
C SER A 550 -14.29 -18.13 14.75
N SER A 551 -14.82 -17.77 13.58
CA SER A 551 -14.41 -18.36 12.30
C SER A 551 -12.90 -18.24 12.08
N HIS A 552 -12.30 -17.11 12.49
CA HIS A 552 -10.85 -16.89 12.43
C HIS A 552 -10.07 -17.86 13.33
N GLU A 553 -10.55 -18.15 14.55
CA GLU A 553 -9.95 -19.18 15.41
C GLU A 553 -10.06 -20.60 14.80
N ILE A 554 -11.16 -20.92 14.11
CA ILE A 554 -11.33 -22.20 13.39
C ILE A 554 -10.30 -22.29 12.26
N GLU A 555 -10.17 -21.26 11.43
CA GLU A 555 -9.23 -21.22 10.30
C GLU A 555 -7.77 -21.25 10.76
N ALA A 556 -7.41 -20.48 11.79
CA ALA A 556 -6.06 -20.51 12.36
C ALA A 556 -5.69 -21.91 12.89
N GLN A 557 -6.62 -22.62 13.55
CA GLN A 557 -6.39 -24.01 13.98
C GLN A 557 -6.32 -24.99 12.80
N ARG A 558 -7.18 -24.83 11.79
CA ARG A 558 -7.14 -25.61 10.54
C ARG A 558 -5.77 -25.45 9.86
N ASN A 559 -5.32 -24.22 9.66
CA ASN A 559 -4.08 -23.89 8.96
C ASN A 559 -2.85 -24.38 9.74
N ARG A 560 -2.84 -24.27 11.08
CA ARG A 560 -1.81 -24.88 11.93
C ARG A 560 -1.76 -26.40 11.77
N LEU A 561 -2.91 -27.08 11.82
CA LEU A 561 -2.97 -28.54 11.65
C LEU A 561 -2.57 -28.98 10.24
N VAL A 562 -2.97 -28.24 9.20
CA VAL A 562 -2.53 -28.48 7.81
C VAL A 562 -1.02 -28.32 7.68
N GLY A 563 -0.43 -27.28 8.27
CA GLY A 563 1.02 -27.06 8.30
C GLY A 563 1.77 -28.16 9.05
N GLU A 564 1.27 -28.60 10.20
CA GLU A 564 1.84 -29.73 10.97
C GLU A 564 1.80 -31.06 10.18
N VAL A 565 0.69 -31.33 9.48
CA VAL A 565 0.55 -32.50 8.61
C VAL A 565 1.46 -32.38 7.37
N ALA A 566 1.55 -31.21 6.74
CA ALA A 566 2.41 -30.97 5.58
C ALA A 566 3.90 -31.16 5.94
N ALA A 567 4.36 -30.56 7.04
CA ALA A 567 5.73 -30.73 7.54
C ALA A 567 6.04 -32.19 7.90
N THR A 568 5.06 -32.92 8.47
CA THR A 568 5.20 -34.36 8.75
C THR A 568 5.28 -35.19 7.46
N ALA A 569 4.48 -34.85 6.44
CA ALA A 569 4.51 -35.49 5.14
C ALA A 569 5.80 -35.20 4.37
N GLU A 570 6.32 -33.98 4.44
CA GLU A 570 7.60 -33.60 3.85
C GLU A 570 8.77 -34.32 4.53
N ALA A 571 8.79 -34.37 5.87
CA ALA A 571 9.78 -35.15 6.61
C ALA A 571 9.73 -36.66 6.29
N ALA A 572 8.52 -37.21 6.09
CA ALA A 572 8.35 -38.59 5.65
C ALA A 572 8.83 -38.80 4.19
N ALA A 573 8.57 -37.86 3.29
CA ALA A 573 9.04 -37.90 1.91
C ALA A 573 10.58 -37.80 1.83
N GLN A 574 11.20 -36.90 2.60
CA GLN A 574 12.66 -36.79 2.70
C GLN A 574 13.29 -38.06 3.29
N ALA A 575 12.66 -38.66 4.31
CA ALA A 575 13.09 -39.95 4.84
C ALA A 575 12.99 -41.07 3.79
N GLN A 576 11.91 -41.08 3.00
CA GLN A 576 11.71 -42.08 1.94
C GLN A 576 12.67 -41.90 0.75
N ASP A 577 12.96 -40.66 0.32
CA ASP A 577 14.03 -40.36 -0.66
C ASP A 577 15.37 -40.90 -0.17
N SER A 578 15.71 -40.67 1.11
CA SER A 578 16.97 -41.16 1.69
C SER A 578 17.08 -42.69 1.70
N ILE A 579 15.95 -43.39 1.84
CA ILE A 579 15.88 -44.86 1.75
C ILE A 579 16.06 -45.31 0.30
N ILE A 580 15.27 -44.77 -0.64
CA ILE A 580 15.35 -45.10 -2.07
C ILE A 580 16.77 -44.84 -2.61
N ARG A 581 17.38 -43.72 -2.23
CA ARG A 581 18.76 -43.34 -2.56
C ARG A 581 19.81 -44.28 -1.98
N THR A 582 19.53 -44.91 -0.83
CA THR A 582 20.39 -45.95 -0.26
C THR A 582 20.22 -47.25 -1.03
N GLU A 583 18.98 -47.69 -1.27
CA GLU A 583 18.67 -48.91 -2.05
C GLU A 583 19.25 -48.84 -3.48
N VAL A 584 19.12 -47.70 -4.16
CA VAL A 584 19.70 -47.47 -5.50
C VAL A 584 21.24 -47.56 -5.47
N ARG A 585 21.89 -47.06 -4.42
CA ARG A 585 23.36 -47.16 -4.28
C ARG A 585 23.80 -48.58 -3.97
N ASP A 586 23.10 -49.28 -3.08
CA ASP A 586 23.35 -50.70 -2.78
C ASP A 586 23.15 -51.58 -4.04
N GLU A 587 22.13 -51.31 -4.86
CA GLU A 587 21.91 -52.01 -6.14
C GLU A 587 23.02 -51.76 -7.17
N PHE A 588 23.56 -50.54 -7.27
CA PHE A 588 24.71 -50.25 -8.15
C PHE A 588 25.98 -50.96 -7.65
N ASP A 589 26.23 -50.98 -6.34
CA ASP A 589 27.36 -51.68 -5.72
C ASP A 589 27.24 -53.21 -5.91
N GLU A 590 26.05 -53.80 -5.77
CA GLU A 590 25.80 -55.22 -6.07
C GLU A 590 26.06 -55.57 -7.55
N GLN A 591 25.79 -54.63 -8.46
CA GLN A 591 26.11 -54.76 -9.90
C GLN A 591 27.59 -54.49 -10.21
N GLY A 592 28.39 -54.06 -9.23
CA GLY A 592 29.81 -53.69 -9.42
C GLY A 592 30.02 -52.43 -10.26
N ILE A 593 29.01 -51.56 -10.33
CA ILE A 593 29.03 -50.29 -11.04
C ILE A 593 29.37 -49.19 -10.02
N ILE A 594 30.27 -48.27 -10.38
CA ILE A 594 30.50 -47.05 -9.59
C ILE A 594 29.71 -45.93 -10.28
N PRO A 595 28.51 -45.56 -9.80
CA PRO A 595 27.66 -44.56 -10.45
C PRO A 595 28.20 -43.15 -10.20
N THR A 596 27.92 -42.22 -11.11
CA THR A 596 28.03 -40.78 -10.81
C THR A 596 26.81 -40.30 -10.02
N ASP A 597 26.93 -39.19 -9.31
CA ASP A 597 25.78 -38.65 -8.55
C ASP A 597 24.58 -38.36 -9.48
N GLU A 598 24.80 -37.83 -10.70
CA GLU A 598 23.73 -37.66 -11.71
C GLU A 598 23.01 -38.97 -12.09
N GLN A 599 23.70 -40.12 -12.07
CA GLN A 599 23.08 -41.42 -12.33
C GLN A 599 22.25 -41.92 -11.14
N VAL A 600 22.68 -41.60 -9.92
CA VAL A 600 21.89 -41.87 -8.71
C VAL A 600 20.64 -41.00 -8.68
N GLU A 601 20.75 -39.68 -8.94
CA GLU A 601 19.58 -38.78 -9.00
C GLU A 601 18.58 -39.23 -10.07
N ALA A 602 19.04 -39.63 -11.26
CA ALA A 602 18.17 -40.04 -12.35
C ALA A 602 17.39 -41.33 -12.07
N GLU A 603 17.98 -42.29 -11.35
CA GLU A 603 17.32 -43.53 -10.95
C GLU A 603 16.42 -43.34 -9.72
N VAL A 604 16.82 -42.49 -8.76
CA VAL A 604 15.96 -42.09 -7.63
C VAL A 604 14.70 -41.36 -8.13
N ALA A 605 14.84 -40.45 -9.10
CA ALA A 605 13.71 -39.73 -9.70
C ALA A 605 12.82 -40.60 -10.62
N ALA A 606 13.22 -41.85 -10.92
CA ALA A 606 12.45 -42.79 -11.71
C ALA A 606 11.60 -43.76 -10.85
N ARG A 607 11.80 -43.76 -9.52
CA ARG A 607 11.12 -44.62 -8.53
C ARG A 607 10.04 -43.87 -7.75
#